data_AF-A0A519W5F4-F1
#
_entry.id   AF-A0A519W5F4-F1
#
_cell.length_a   1.000
_cell.length_b   1.000
_cell.length_c   1.000
_cell.angle_alpha   90.00
_cell.angle_beta   90.00
_cell.angle_gamma   90.00
#
_symmetry.space_group_name_H-M   'P 1'
#
loop_
_entity.id
_entity.type
_entity.pdbx_description
1 polymer ?
#
loop_
_entity_poly.entity_id
_entity_poly.type
_entity_poly.pdbx_seq_one_letter_code
_entity_poly.pdbx_strand_id
1 'polypeptide(L)'
;YVVIGLLYGKGDFAKSMEIATRCGQDSDCNPSSVGGILGTIVGYNNIPEYWKKGLEGSEDMNFKYTTMSLNDVYKLSYEHALKSITKNGGKVNVQDVVITPQKVQSVKLEQGFEGVYAVDKVVLNKTMGVTYEFEFEGTGFSLRGAANKNQSALPEFSYNAQVYIDGKLMETAHLSTSFRYRRHELTWKYGLAEGKHKVKIALTNPDNNYHIRLADCLIYSSKKRDGIMAHSK
;
A
#
# COMPACT_ATOMS: atom_id res chain seq x y z
N TYR A 1 -1.84 -12.13 -10.53
CA TYR A 1 -2.87 -12.95 -11.22
C TYR A 1 -3.03 -12.65 -12.71
N VAL A 2 -2.44 -11.57 -13.21
CA VAL A 2 -2.46 -11.20 -14.64
C VAL A 2 -2.03 -12.33 -15.58
N VAL A 3 -0.86 -12.95 -15.36
CA VAL A 3 -0.34 -14.02 -16.22
C VAL A 3 -1.29 -15.23 -16.28
N ILE A 4 -1.87 -15.62 -15.14
CA ILE A 4 -2.85 -16.72 -15.07
C ILE A 4 -4.10 -16.38 -15.89
N GLY A 5 -4.64 -15.17 -15.72
CA GLY A 5 -5.79 -14.70 -16.49
C GLY A 5 -5.54 -14.74 -17.99
N LEU A 6 -4.39 -14.23 -18.45
CA LEU A 6 -4.01 -14.23 -19.86
C LEU A 6 -3.82 -15.64 -20.43
N LEU A 7 -3.11 -16.52 -19.71
CA LEU A 7 -2.83 -17.89 -20.17
C LEU A 7 -4.10 -18.75 -20.26
N TYR A 8 -4.94 -18.74 -19.23
CA TYR A 8 -6.12 -19.60 -19.15
C TYR A 8 -7.38 -18.99 -19.78
N GLY A 9 -7.38 -17.68 -19.97
CA GLY A 9 -8.41 -16.97 -20.74
C GLY A 9 -8.27 -17.15 -22.25
N LYS A 10 -7.09 -17.60 -22.75
CA LYS A 10 -6.86 -17.96 -24.16
C LYS A 10 -7.23 -16.86 -25.17
N GLY A 11 -6.99 -15.60 -24.81
CA GLY A 11 -7.30 -14.44 -25.64
C GLY A 11 -8.76 -13.96 -25.58
N ASP A 12 -9.65 -14.67 -24.86
CA ASP A 12 -11.01 -14.20 -24.59
C ASP A 12 -10.98 -13.10 -23.53
N PHE A 13 -11.43 -11.89 -23.88
CA PHE A 13 -11.40 -10.72 -23.01
C PHE A 13 -12.15 -10.94 -21.68
N ALA A 14 -13.41 -11.40 -21.76
CA ALA A 14 -14.27 -11.55 -20.59
C ALA A 14 -13.75 -12.66 -19.67
N LYS A 15 -13.41 -13.82 -20.25
CA LYS A 15 -12.90 -14.97 -19.52
C LYS A 15 -11.56 -14.68 -18.85
N SER A 16 -10.66 -13.97 -19.53
CA SER A 16 -9.35 -13.62 -18.97
C SER A 16 -9.48 -12.71 -17.75
N MET A 17 -10.37 -11.71 -17.83
CA MET A 17 -10.67 -10.84 -16.69
C MET A 17 -11.34 -11.62 -15.55
N GLU A 18 -12.33 -12.47 -15.85
CA GLU A 18 -13.02 -13.26 -14.82
C GLU A 18 -12.07 -14.18 -14.06
N ILE A 19 -11.15 -14.86 -14.76
CA ILE A 19 -10.13 -15.70 -14.14
C ILE A 19 -9.23 -14.87 -13.22
N ALA A 20 -8.75 -13.71 -13.69
CA ALA A 20 -7.91 -12.83 -12.89
C ALA A 20 -8.63 -12.31 -11.64
N THR A 21 -9.90 -11.94 -11.75
CA THR A 21 -10.76 -11.50 -10.64
C THR A 21 -10.94 -12.60 -9.60
N ARG A 22 -11.26 -13.83 -10.04
CA ARG A 22 -11.58 -14.96 -9.15
C ARG A 22 -10.37 -15.51 -8.38
N CYS A 23 -9.16 -15.10 -8.73
CA CYS A 23 -7.98 -15.49 -7.98
C CYS A 23 -7.84 -14.81 -6.61
N GLY A 24 -8.68 -13.81 -6.29
CA GLY A 24 -9.15 -13.55 -4.91
C GLY A 24 -8.24 -12.77 -3.94
N GLN A 25 -7.09 -12.25 -4.38
CA GLN A 25 -6.18 -11.52 -3.48
C GLN A 25 -6.16 -9.99 -3.68
N ASP A 26 -6.49 -9.49 -4.87
CA ASP A 26 -6.62 -8.05 -5.18
C ASP A 26 -7.29 -7.88 -6.55
N SER A 27 -8.59 -7.54 -6.57
CA SER A 27 -9.44 -7.71 -7.76
C SER A 27 -9.62 -6.46 -8.60
N ASP A 28 -9.08 -5.30 -8.25
CA ASP A 28 -9.13 -4.12 -9.11
C ASP A 28 -7.89 -4.06 -10.02
N CYS A 29 -6.69 -4.24 -9.48
CA CYS A 29 -5.43 -4.07 -10.21
C CYS A 29 -5.18 -5.20 -11.24
N ASN A 30 -5.45 -6.45 -10.86
CA ASN A 30 -5.16 -7.63 -11.68
C ASN A 30 -6.05 -7.72 -12.93
N PRO A 31 -7.39 -7.76 -12.81
CA PRO A 31 -8.25 -7.82 -13.99
C PRO A 31 -8.22 -6.51 -14.80
N SER A 32 -8.02 -5.34 -14.17
CA SER A 32 -7.80 -4.10 -14.93
C SER A 32 -6.56 -4.18 -15.82
N SER A 33 -5.45 -4.72 -15.30
CA SER A 33 -4.23 -4.96 -16.11
C SER A 33 -4.47 -5.95 -17.25
N VAL A 34 -5.22 -7.03 -17.00
CA VAL A 34 -5.61 -7.99 -18.05
C VAL A 34 -6.47 -7.33 -19.11
N GLY A 35 -7.47 -6.53 -18.70
CA GLY A 35 -8.36 -5.79 -19.59
C GLY A 35 -7.60 -4.77 -20.43
N GLY A 36 -6.64 -4.04 -19.86
CA GLY A 36 -5.78 -3.10 -20.59
C GLY A 36 -4.93 -3.78 -21.66
N ILE A 37 -4.26 -4.89 -21.31
CA ILE A 37 -3.43 -5.67 -22.25
C ILE A 37 -4.28 -6.25 -23.37
N LEU A 38 -5.35 -6.98 -23.05
CA LEU A 38 -6.17 -7.62 -24.07
C LEU A 38 -6.96 -6.60 -24.87
N GLY A 39 -7.50 -5.55 -24.26
CA GLY A 39 -8.20 -4.47 -24.94
C GLY A 39 -7.31 -3.76 -25.98
N THR A 40 -6.02 -3.62 -25.69
CA THR A 40 -5.04 -3.08 -26.65
C THR A 40 -4.79 -4.06 -27.81
N ILE A 41 -4.71 -5.37 -27.53
CA ILE A 41 -4.45 -6.40 -28.55
C ILE A 41 -5.66 -6.60 -29.46
N VAL A 42 -6.86 -6.71 -28.90
CA VAL A 42 -8.09 -7.00 -29.66
C VAL A 42 -8.73 -5.74 -30.21
N GLY A 43 -8.44 -4.56 -29.64
CA GLY A 43 -9.03 -3.28 -30.00
C GLY A 43 -10.42 -3.06 -29.38
N TYR A 44 -10.78 -1.79 -29.17
CA TYR A 44 -12.00 -1.36 -28.46
C TYR A 44 -13.29 -1.95 -29.04
N ASN A 45 -13.39 -2.04 -30.38
CA ASN A 45 -14.56 -2.59 -31.07
C ASN A 45 -14.81 -4.07 -30.79
N ASN A 46 -13.78 -4.82 -30.40
CA ASN A 46 -13.88 -6.25 -30.09
C ASN A 46 -14.09 -6.53 -28.59
N ILE A 47 -14.18 -5.48 -27.76
CA ILE A 47 -14.57 -5.63 -26.35
C ILE A 47 -16.09 -5.89 -26.29
N PRO A 48 -16.55 -6.96 -25.60
CA PRO A 48 -17.96 -7.28 -25.54
C PRO A 48 -18.81 -6.15 -24.95
N GLU A 49 -19.97 -5.88 -25.54
CA GLU A 49 -20.87 -4.78 -25.15
C GLU A 49 -21.17 -4.73 -23.66
N TYR A 50 -21.33 -5.90 -23.03
CA TYR A 50 -21.56 -6.00 -21.59
C TYR A 50 -20.55 -5.18 -20.76
N TRP A 51 -19.28 -5.15 -21.17
CA TRP A 51 -18.19 -4.47 -20.47
C TRP A 51 -18.06 -2.98 -20.82
N LYS A 52 -18.78 -2.50 -21.85
CA LYS A 52 -18.83 -1.08 -22.25
C LYS A 52 -20.08 -0.37 -21.70
N LYS A 53 -21.01 -1.12 -21.10
CA LYS A 53 -22.24 -0.56 -20.52
C LYS A 53 -21.92 0.48 -19.44
N GLY A 54 -22.56 1.64 -19.54
CA GLY A 54 -22.40 2.74 -18.59
C GLY A 54 -21.26 3.71 -18.90
N LEU A 55 -20.45 3.44 -19.94
CA LEU A 55 -19.48 4.42 -20.45
C LEU A 55 -20.20 5.56 -21.18
N GLU A 56 -21.15 5.22 -22.05
CA GLU A 56 -21.95 6.19 -22.81
C GLU A 56 -22.60 7.23 -21.89
N GLY A 57 -22.34 8.50 -22.16
CA GLY A 57 -22.82 9.64 -21.37
C GLY A 57 -21.95 10.00 -20.15
N SER A 58 -21.10 9.10 -19.67
CA SER A 58 -20.14 9.38 -18.59
C SER A 58 -18.78 9.84 -19.10
N GLU A 59 -18.45 9.57 -20.38
CA GLU A 59 -17.10 9.78 -20.91
C GLU A 59 -16.66 11.24 -20.95
N ASP A 60 -17.61 12.16 -21.11
CA ASP A 60 -17.40 13.62 -21.13
C ASP A 60 -17.56 14.26 -19.75
N MET A 61 -17.95 13.49 -18.73
CA MET A 61 -18.13 14.02 -17.38
C MET A 61 -16.78 14.17 -16.69
N ASN A 62 -16.52 15.37 -16.17
CA ASN A 62 -15.33 15.60 -15.35
C ASN A 62 -15.39 14.82 -14.04
N PHE A 63 -14.29 14.17 -13.67
CA PHE A 63 -14.14 13.60 -12.33
C PHE A 63 -14.21 14.70 -11.29
N LYS A 64 -14.87 14.40 -10.17
CA LYS A 64 -15.06 15.34 -9.07
C LYS A 64 -13.73 15.95 -8.63
N TYR A 65 -13.71 17.27 -8.48
CA TYR A 65 -12.53 18.06 -8.11
C TYR A 65 -11.40 18.10 -9.15
N THR A 66 -11.69 17.72 -10.40
CA THR A 66 -10.75 17.83 -11.53
C THR A 66 -11.44 18.43 -12.75
N THR A 67 -10.65 18.80 -13.74
CA THR A 67 -11.14 19.15 -15.10
C THR A 67 -10.90 18.02 -16.09
N MET A 68 -10.66 16.79 -15.61
CA MET A 68 -10.40 15.63 -16.47
C MET A 68 -11.65 14.78 -16.60
N SER A 69 -11.98 14.41 -17.83
CA SER A 69 -12.97 13.41 -18.19
C SER A 69 -12.32 12.06 -18.55
N LEU A 70 -13.10 11.01 -18.81
CA LEU A 70 -12.55 9.76 -19.34
C LEU A 70 -11.92 9.98 -20.73
N ASN A 71 -12.56 10.79 -21.57
CA ASN A 71 -12.02 11.15 -22.89
C ASN A 71 -10.66 11.86 -22.79
N ASP A 72 -10.49 12.76 -21.81
CA ASP A 72 -9.18 13.38 -21.55
C ASP A 72 -8.13 12.36 -21.12
N VAL A 73 -8.51 11.42 -20.25
CA VAL A 73 -7.62 10.33 -19.80
C VAL A 73 -7.23 9.43 -20.97
N TYR A 74 -8.16 9.07 -21.86
CA TYR A 74 -7.89 8.24 -23.04
C TYR A 74 -6.91 8.94 -23.97
N LYS A 75 -7.17 10.20 -24.30
CA LYS A 75 -6.29 11.02 -25.15
C LYS A 75 -4.90 11.15 -24.54
N LEU A 76 -4.81 11.54 -23.27
CA LEU A 76 -3.53 11.74 -22.59
C LEU A 76 -2.72 10.44 -22.50
N SER A 77 -3.38 9.33 -22.17
CA SER A 77 -2.74 8.01 -22.10
C SER A 77 -2.21 7.56 -23.46
N TYR A 78 -2.99 7.78 -24.52
CA TYR A 78 -2.57 7.49 -25.89
C TYR A 78 -1.36 8.35 -26.30
N GLU A 79 -1.38 9.65 -26.03
CA GLU A 79 -0.24 10.52 -26.29
C GLU A 79 1.02 10.09 -25.53
N HIS A 80 0.88 9.67 -24.27
CA HIS A 80 2.00 9.13 -23.49
C HIS A 80 2.54 7.82 -24.08
N ALA A 81 1.67 6.91 -24.52
CA ALA A 81 2.07 5.68 -25.18
C ALA A 81 2.88 5.96 -26.45
N LEU A 82 2.40 6.86 -27.32
CA LEU A 82 3.11 7.28 -28.53
C LEU A 82 4.46 7.94 -28.23
N LYS A 83 4.51 8.84 -27.24
CA LYS A 83 5.77 9.48 -26.79
C LYS A 83 6.75 8.45 -26.23
N SER A 84 6.26 7.45 -25.50
CA SER A 84 7.08 6.35 -24.96
C SER A 84 7.70 5.52 -26.07
N ILE A 85 6.94 5.20 -27.12
CA ILE A 85 7.43 4.47 -28.30
C ILE A 85 8.59 5.24 -28.96
N THR A 86 8.38 6.52 -29.28
CA THR A 86 9.42 7.36 -29.91
C THR A 86 10.65 7.51 -29.01
N LYS A 87 10.46 7.73 -27.70
CA LYS A 87 11.56 7.86 -26.73
C LYS A 87 12.42 6.60 -26.65
N ASN A 88 11.83 5.44 -26.89
CA ASN A 88 12.51 4.14 -26.86
C ASN A 88 12.99 3.68 -28.26
N GLY A 89 13.11 4.59 -29.22
CA GLY A 89 13.65 4.33 -30.55
C GLY A 89 12.67 3.64 -31.51
N GLY A 90 11.38 3.62 -31.17
CA GLY A 90 10.32 3.24 -32.09
C GLY A 90 9.90 4.37 -33.03
N LYS A 91 8.92 4.10 -33.91
CA LYS A 91 8.33 5.08 -34.83
C LYS A 91 6.82 5.09 -34.70
N VAL A 92 6.23 6.28 -34.84
CA VAL A 92 4.77 6.47 -34.90
C VAL A 92 4.44 6.91 -36.32
N ASN A 93 3.70 6.08 -37.05
CA ASN A 93 3.22 6.38 -38.39
C ASN A 93 1.72 6.75 -38.34
N VAL A 94 1.10 6.99 -39.49
CA VAL A 94 -0.30 7.42 -39.56
C VAL A 94 -1.27 6.32 -39.07
N GLN A 95 -1.00 5.06 -39.41
CA GLN A 95 -1.90 3.92 -39.12
C GLN A 95 -1.30 2.89 -38.17
N ASP A 96 0.01 2.91 -37.95
CA ASP A 96 0.71 1.92 -37.17
C ASP A 96 1.85 2.53 -36.34
N VAL A 97 2.41 1.69 -35.47
CA VAL A 97 3.60 2.00 -34.69
C VAL A 97 4.63 0.90 -34.90
N VAL A 98 5.89 1.29 -34.99
CA VAL A 98 7.03 0.36 -35.01
C VAL A 98 7.65 0.37 -33.63
N ILE A 99 7.59 -0.76 -32.94
CA ILE A 99 8.21 -0.94 -31.63
C ILE A 99 9.53 -1.68 -31.83
N THR A 100 10.62 -1.06 -31.40
CA THR A 100 11.96 -1.66 -31.49
C THR A 100 12.12 -2.70 -30.37
N PRO A 101 12.43 -3.98 -30.69
CA PRO A 101 12.67 -4.99 -29.67
C PRO A 101 13.82 -4.58 -28.76
N GLN A 102 13.58 -4.60 -27.46
CA GLN A 102 14.62 -4.33 -26.46
C GLN A 102 15.19 -5.66 -25.98
N LYS A 103 16.53 -5.74 -25.87
CA LYS A 103 17.17 -6.88 -25.21
C LYS A 103 16.76 -6.84 -23.75
N VAL A 104 16.26 -7.96 -23.23
CA VAL A 104 15.98 -8.09 -21.80
C VAL A 104 17.29 -7.87 -21.05
N GLN A 105 17.31 -6.90 -20.14
CA GLN A 105 18.43 -6.63 -19.25
C GLN A 105 17.95 -6.79 -17.83
N SER A 106 18.78 -7.40 -16.99
CA SER A 106 18.55 -7.42 -15.55
C SER A 106 18.58 -5.98 -15.04
N VAL A 107 17.46 -5.53 -14.48
CA VAL A 107 17.41 -4.25 -13.76
C VAL A 107 18.16 -4.39 -12.44
N LYS A 108 18.59 -3.26 -11.87
CA LYS A 108 19.13 -3.23 -10.51
C LYS A 108 18.08 -3.83 -9.57
N LEU A 109 18.51 -4.70 -8.66
CA LEU A 109 17.62 -5.25 -7.64
C LEU A 109 17.06 -4.09 -6.80
N GLU A 110 15.74 -3.91 -6.86
CA GLU A 110 14.99 -3.03 -5.97
C GLU A 110 14.45 -3.89 -4.83
N GLN A 111 15.19 -3.92 -3.72
CA GLN A 111 14.76 -4.59 -2.51
C GLN A 111 14.49 -3.55 -1.42
N GLY A 112 13.24 -3.47 -0.98
CA GLY A 112 12.88 -2.68 0.20
C GLY A 112 13.42 -3.32 1.47
N PHE A 113 13.87 -2.48 2.41
CA PHE A 113 14.17 -2.87 3.80
C PHE A 113 15.21 -3.99 3.94
N GLU A 114 16.31 -3.89 3.18
CA GLU A 114 17.46 -4.81 3.34
C GLU A 114 17.97 -4.80 4.78
N GLY A 115 18.20 -5.99 5.35
CA GLY A 115 18.66 -6.12 6.73
C GLY A 115 17.61 -5.75 7.79
N VAL A 116 16.33 -5.68 7.45
CA VAL A 116 15.24 -5.43 8.40
C VAL A 116 14.26 -6.59 8.35
N TYR A 117 14.37 -7.52 9.30
CA TYR A 117 13.56 -8.73 9.35
C TYR A 117 12.64 -8.69 10.56
N ALA A 118 11.34 -8.89 10.36
CA ALA A 118 10.42 -9.07 11.48
C ALA A 118 10.75 -10.40 12.18
N VAL A 119 11.16 -10.33 13.44
CA VAL A 119 11.63 -11.48 14.23
C VAL A 119 10.72 -11.82 15.40
N ASP A 120 9.86 -10.90 15.82
CA ASP A 120 8.89 -11.16 16.88
C ASP A 120 7.64 -10.28 16.77
N LYS A 121 6.57 -10.76 17.41
CA LYS A 121 5.31 -10.02 17.58
C LYS A 121 4.85 -10.16 19.03
N VAL A 122 4.99 -9.08 19.79
CA VAL A 122 4.55 -9.02 21.18
C VAL A 122 3.10 -8.55 21.23
N VAL A 123 2.17 -9.46 21.56
CA VAL A 123 0.76 -9.09 21.76
C VAL A 123 0.61 -8.34 23.06
N LEU A 124 0.08 -7.11 23.01
CA LEU A 124 -0.07 -6.26 24.18
C LEU A 124 -1.50 -6.27 24.70
N ASN A 125 -2.47 -6.14 23.79
CA ASN A 125 -3.91 -6.17 24.05
C ASN A 125 -4.34 -5.49 25.37
N LYS A 126 -3.75 -4.34 25.72
CA LYS A 126 -4.16 -3.48 26.84
C LYS A 126 -4.38 -2.00 26.50
N THR A 127 -5.08 -1.27 27.36
CA THR A 127 -5.18 0.20 27.27
C THR A 127 -3.92 0.84 27.84
N MET A 128 -3.38 1.83 27.14
CA MET A 128 -2.21 2.58 27.58
C MET A 128 -2.58 3.53 28.72
N GLY A 129 -1.74 3.64 29.74
CA GLY A 129 -1.82 4.73 30.71
C GLY A 129 -1.25 6.04 30.15
N VAL A 130 -1.07 7.05 31.01
CA VAL A 130 -0.40 8.32 30.63
C VAL A 130 1.02 8.09 30.14
N THR A 131 1.69 7.05 30.65
CA THR A 131 3.01 6.60 30.20
C THR A 131 2.97 5.11 29.89
N TYR A 132 3.73 4.69 28.88
CA TYR A 132 3.99 3.29 28.57
C TYR A 132 5.46 3.11 28.19
N GLU A 133 6.09 2.10 28.77
CA GLU A 133 7.48 1.75 28.52
C GLU A 133 7.57 0.28 28.11
N PHE A 134 8.47 -0.01 27.18
CA PHE A 134 8.84 -1.37 26.81
C PHE A 134 10.30 -1.43 26.36
N GLU A 135 10.88 -2.62 26.45
CA GLU A 135 12.22 -2.91 25.98
C GLU A 135 12.14 -3.95 24.87
N PHE A 136 13.06 -3.88 23.92
CA PHE A 136 13.22 -4.89 22.89
C PHE A 136 14.70 -5.03 22.51
N GLU A 137 15.04 -6.15 21.88
CA GLU A 137 16.35 -6.37 21.28
C GLU A 137 16.17 -6.49 19.77
N GLY A 138 16.86 -5.65 19.00
CA GLY A 138 16.68 -5.58 17.55
C GLY A 138 17.22 -4.30 16.92
N THR A 139 16.89 -4.10 15.65
CA THR A 139 17.20 -2.90 14.86
C THR A 139 15.99 -1.99 14.65
N GLY A 140 14.81 -2.40 15.13
CA GLY A 140 13.62 -1.58 15.03
C GLY A 140 12.38 -2.20 15.65
N PHE A 141 11.34 -1.37 15.73
CA PHE A 141 10.02 -1.77 16.21
C PHE A 141 8.91 -1.02 15.47
N SER A 142 7.70 -1.60 15.46
CA SER A 142 6.47 -0.94 15.05
C SER A 142 5.38 -1.23 16.08
N LEU A 143 4.98 -0.18 16.82
CA LEU A 143 3.94 -0.28 17.85
C LEU A 143 2.57 0.03 17.23
N ARG A 144 1.71 -0.98 17.17
CA ARG A 144 0.37 -0.89 16.60
C ARG A 144 -0.69 -0.65 17.67
N GLY A 145 -1.70 0.09 17.27
CA GLY A 145 -2.80 0.47 18.15
C GLY A 145 -3.60 1.63 17.56
N ALA A 146 -4.49 2.19 18.37
CA ALA A 146 -5.30 3.33 17.97
C ALA A 146 -5.68 4.21 19.16
N ALA A 147 -5.80 5.51 18.93
CA ALA A 147 -6.53 6.39 19.83
C ALA A 147 -8.04 6.23 19.53
N ASN A 148 -8.85 6.11 20.58
CA ASN A 148 -10.28 5.90 20.49
C ASN A 148 -11.04 6.83 21.42
N LYS A 149 -12.30 7.09 21.06
CA LYS A 149 -13.27 7.75 21.94
C LYS A 149 -13.92 6.70 22.84
N ASN A 150 -14.19 7.03 24.09
CA ASN A 150 -14.95 6.14 24.98
C ASN A 150 -16.44 6.11 24.61
N GLN A 151 -16.92 7.17 23.96
CA GLN A 151 -18.28 7.30 23.46
C GLN A 151 -18.26 7.93 22.07
N SER A 152 -19.13 7.46 21.17
CA SER A 152 -19.17 7.93 19.77
C SER A 152 -19.51 9.40 19.60
N ALA A 153 -20.31 9.96 20.53
CA ALA A 153 -20.77 11.35 20.50
C ALA A 153 -19.69 12.38 20.85
N LEU A 154 -18.54 11.96 21.40
CA LEU A 154 -17.45 12.86 21.75
C LEU A 154 -16.84 13.48 20.49
N PRO A 155 -16.31 14.72 20.57
CA PRO A 155 -15.61 15.33 19.44
C PRO A 155 -14.35 14.52 19.07
N GLU A 156 -13.80 14.79 17.89
CA GLU A 156 -12.47 14.25 17.55
C GLU A 156 -11.42 14.84 18.48
N PHE A 157 -10.44 14.02 18.85
CA PHE A 157 -9.38 14.38 19.78
C PHE A 157 -8.05 13.83 19.27
N SER A 158 -6.95 14.46 19.67
CA SER A 158 -5.61 14.01 19.32
C SER A 158 -4.69 14.10 20.53
N TYR A 159 -4.16 12.95 20.94
CA TYR A 159 -3.12 12.92 21.96
C TYR A 159 -1.80 13.41 21.38
N ASN A 160 -1.06 14.18 22.17
CA ASN A 160 0.34 14.51 21.97
C ASN A 160 1.17 13.52 22.79
N ALA A 161 1.87 12.63 22.11
CA ALA A 161 2.69 11.58 22.71
C ALA A 161 4.17 11.85 22.43
N GLN A 162 4.94 12.16 23.46
CA GLN A 162 6.40 12.23 23.36
C GLN A 162 6.96 10.82 23.39
N VAL A 163 7.70 10.45 22.35
CA VAL A 163 8.31 9.12 22.21
C VAL A 163 9.81 9.25 22.37
N TYR A 164 10.37 8.48 23.29
CA TYR A 164 11.79 8.43 23.58
C TYR A 164 12.34 7.05 23.25
N ILE A 165 13.57 7.01 22.73
CA ILE A 165 14.36 5.79 22.55
C ILE A 165 15.68 6.01 23.27
N ASP A 166 16.02 5.11 24.19
CA ASP A 166 17.24 5.18 25.01
C ASP A 166 17.42 6.54 25.71
N GLY A 167 16.31 7.06 26.22
CA GLY A 167 16.24 8.34 26.92
C GLY A 167 16.27 9.59 26.03
N LYS A 168 16.47 9.46 24.71
CA LYS A 168 16.47 10.58 23.77
C LYS A 168 15.10 10.75 23.12
N LEU A 169 14.59 11.98 23.06
CA LEU A 169 13.34 12.28 22.37
C LEU A 169 13.51 11.96 20.87
N MET A 170 12.69 11.06 20.36
CA MET A 170 12.71 10.60 18.98
C MET A 170 11.65 11.32 18.14
N GLU A 171 10.42 11.45 18.66
CA GLU A 171 9.33 12.20 18.03
C GLU A 171 8.32 12.72 19.06
N THR A 172 7.51 13.69 18.62
CA THR A 172 6.22 14.00 19.25
C THR A 172 5.13 13.55 18.29
N ALA A 173 4.49 12.42 18.61
CA ALA A 173 3.45 11.81 17.80
C ALA A 173 2.07 12.41 18.12
N HIS A 174 1.30 12.72 17.07
CA HIS A 174 -0.11 13.09 17.19
C HIS A 174 -1.00 11.88 16.92
N LEU A 175 -1.70 11.41 17.95
CA LEU A 175 -2.52 10.20 17.91
C LEU A 175 -4.00 10.58 17.91
N SER A 176 -4.54 10.78 16.70
CA SER A 176 -5.92 11.22 16.50
C SER A 176 -6.93 10.07 16.55
N THR A 177 -8.09 10.34 17.13
CA THR A 177 -9.29 9.49 17.05
C THR A 177 -10.00 9.59 15.69
N SER A 178 -9.67 10.59 14.87
CA SER A 178 -10.29 10.82 13.57
C SER A 178 -9.81 9.81 12.53
N PHE A 179 -10.73 9.18 11.81
CA PHE A 179 -10.40 8.26 10.72
C PHE A 179 -9.45 8.87 9.68
N ARG A 180 -9.62 10.17 9.39
CA ARG A 180 -8.83 10.88 8.37
C ARG A 180 -7.42 11.22 8.83
N TYR A 181 -7.23 11.49 10.11
CA TYR A 181 -5.98 12.02 10.66
C TYR A 181 -5.27 11.06 11.63
N ARG A 182 -5.84 9.88 11.89
CA ARG A 182 -5.20 8.85 12.70
C ARG A 182 -3.92 8.34 12.03
N ARG A 183 -3.02 7.80 12.85
CA ARG A 183 -1.91 6.97 12.37
C ARG A 183 -2.34 5.50 12.33
N HIS A 184 -1.78 4.72 11.42
CA HIS A 184 -2.00 3.27 11.37
C HIS A 184 -1.18 2.55 12.46
N GLU A 185 0.03 3.05 12.72
CA GLU A 185 0.89 2.67 13.84
C GLU A 185 0.97 3.85 14.82
N LEU A 186 0.98 3.57 16.13
CA LEU A 186 1.11 4.62 17.14
C LEU A 186 2.48 5.30 17.05
N THR A 187 3.54 4.50 16.89
CA THR A 187 4.91 4.97 16.67
C THR A 187 5.77 3.81 16.19
N TRP A 188 6.85 4.09 15.47
CA TRP A 188 7.78 3.10 14.96
C TRP A 188 9.18 3.70 14.81
N LYS A 189 10.19 2.85 14.80
CA LYS A 189 11.54 3.22 14.41
C LYS A 189 12.23 2.02 13.76
N TYR A 190 12.86 2.27 12.63
CA TYR A 190 13.76 1.32 11.95
C TYR A 190 15.19 1.89 11.91
N GLY A 191 16.16 1.04 11.58
CA GLY A 191 17.55 1.45 11.39
C GLY A 191 18.26 1.85 12.68
N LEU A 192 17.81 1.33 13.83
CA LEU A 192 18.59 1.38 15.06
C LEU A 192 19.78 0.42 14.94
N ALA A 193 20.83 0.69 15.70
CA ALA A 193 21.93 -0.27 15.85
C ALA A 193 21.37 -1.58 16.43
N GLU A 194 21.89 -2.73 16.02
CA GLU A 194 21.46 -3.99 16.63
C GLU A 194 21.80 -3.99 18.13
N GLY A 195 20.81 -4.15 18.98
CA GLY A 195 21.01 -4.24 20.42
C GLY A 195 19.74 -4.08 21.22
N LYS A 196 19.90 -3.94 22.53
CA LYS A 196 18.80 -3.68 23.46
C LYS A 196 18.45 -2.20 23.46
N HIS A 197 17.17 -1.91 23.28
CA HIS A 197 16.64 -0.56 23.28
C HIS A 197 15.48 -0.45 24.26
N LYS A 198 15.36 0.73 24.87
CA LYS A 198 14.23 1.08 25.73
C LYS A 198 13.40 2.18 25.09
N VAL A 199 12.11 1.92 24.92
CA VAL A 199 11.14 2.87 24.36
C VAL A 199 10.23 3.37 25.47
N LYS A 200 9.99 4.68 25.50
CA LYS A 200 9.03 5.33 26.39
C LYS A 200 8.09 6.21 25.59
N ILE A 201 6.81 6.10 25.88
CA ILE A 201 5.76 6.95 25.31
C ILE A 201 5.09 7.66 26.47
N ALA A 202 5.03 9.00 26.42
CA ALA A 202 4.42 9.82 27.45
C ALA A 202 3.42 10.81 26.84
N LEU A 203 2.18 10.78 27.32
CA LEU A 203 1.12 11.70 26.90
C LEU A 203 1.27 13.04 27.63
N THR A 204 1.24 14.15 26.88
CA THR A 204 1.33 15.51 27.44
C THR A 204 -0.03 16.19 27.61
N ASN A 205 -1.08 15.64 27.01
CA ASN A 205 -2.47 16.10 27.12
C ASN A 205 -3.42 14.92 27.41
N PRO A 206 -3.26 14.19 28.53
CA PRO A 206 -4.15 13.08 28.84
C PRO A 206 -5.59 13.56 29.06
N ASP A 207 -6.56 12.82 28.54
CA ASP A 207 -8.00 13.04 28.73
C ASP A 207 -8.67 11.68 28.92
N ASN A 208 -9.50 11.58 29.96
CA ASN A 208 -10.15 10.33 30.40
C ASN A 208 -11.41 9.99 29.58
N ASN A 209 -11.89 10.88 28.72
CA ASN A 209 -12.99 10.61 27.77
C ASN A 209 -12.51 9.84 26.53
N TYR A 210 -11.19 9.70 26.37
CA TYR A 210 -10.54 8.99 25.28
C TYR A 210 -9.59 7.94 25.86
N HIS A 211 -9.11 7.03 25.02
CA HIS A 211 -8.08 6.08 25.41
C HIS A 211 -7.20 5.69 24.23
N ILE A 212 -5.99 5.20 24.52
CA ILE A 212 -5.14 4.56 23.51
C ILE A 212 -5.16 3.06 23.72
N ARG A 213 -5.59 2.32 22.70
CA ARG A 213 -5.54 0.86 22.65
C ARG A 213 -4.17 0.44 22.12
N LEU A 214 -3.39 -0.30 22.90
CA LEU A 214 -2.20 -1.01 22.43
C LEU A 214 -2.64 -2.37 21.88
N ALA A 215 -2.33 -2.65 20.62
CA ALA A 215 -2.65 -3.94 19.99
C ALA A 215 -1.48 -4.90 20.16
N ASP A 216 -0.37 -4.62 19.48
CA ASP A 216 0.86 -5.41 19.50
C ASP A 216 2.07 -4.57 19.06
N CYS A 217 3.27 -5.10 19.28
CA CYS A 217 4.51 -4.52 18.82
C CYS A 217 5.26 -5.52 17.95
N LEU A 218 5.57 -5.16 16.70
CA LEU A 218 6.45 -5.92 15.82
C LEU A 218 7.90 -5.53 16.09
N ILE A 219 8.76 -6.52 16.28
CA ILE A 219 10.19 -6.31 16.51
C ILE A 219 10.98 -6.75 15.28
N TYR A 220 11.97 -5.96 14.91
CA TYR A 220 12.81 -6.17 13.74
C TYR A 220 14.28 -6.33 14.14
N SER A 221 15.04 -7.15 13.41
CA SER A 221 16.49 -7.37 13.61
C SER A 221 17.21 -7.47 12.27
N SER A 222 18.55 -7.37 12.28
CA SER A 222 19.42 -7.56 11.13
C SER A 222 19.53 -9.02 10.66
N LYS A 223 19.08 -9.97 11.48
CA LYS A 223 19.12 -11.40 11.17
C LYS A 223 17.71 -11.95 11.01
N LYS A 224 17.51 -12.74 9.95
CA LYS A 224 16.28 -13.50 9.75
C LYS A 224 16.11 -14.50 10.89
N ARG A 225 14.90 -14.57 11.45
CA ARG A 225 14.48 -15.68 12.28
C ARG A 225 13.87 -16.74 11.37
N ASP A 226 14.31 -17.98 11.48
CA ASP A 226 13.67 -19.10 10.79
C ASP A 226 12.34 -19.41 11.47
N GLY A 227 11.26 -18.81 10.97
CA GLY A 227 9.91 -18.98 11.52
C GLY A 227 9.34 -20.39 11.32
N ILE A 228 9.86 -21.18 10.37
CA ILE A 228 9.41 -22.55 10.12
C ILE A 228 9.89 -23.47 11.24
N MET A 229 11.15 -23.30 11.66
CA MET A 229 11.75 -24.10 12.74
C MET A 229 11.54 -23.51 14.14
N ALA A 230 11.09 -22.26 14.25
CA ALA A 230 10.92 -21.58 15.54
C ALA A 230 9.89 -22.23 16.47
N HIS A 231 8.92 -22.96 15.92
CA HIS A 231 7.88 -23.69 16.67
C HIS A 231 8.13 -25.20 16.72
N SER A 232 9.22 -25.69 16.14
CA SER A 232 9.66 -27.09 16.24
C SER A 232 10.33 -27.32 17.59
N LYS A 233 9.52 -27.43 18.64
CA LYS A 233 9.93 -27.97 19.95
C LYS A 233 9.05 -29.16 20.31
#